data_AF-A0A430VL93-F1
#
_entry.id   AF-A0A430VL93-F1
#
_cell.length_a   1.000
_cell.length_b   1.000
_cell.length_c   1.000
_cell.angle_alpha   90.00
_cell.angle_beta   90.00
_cell.angle_gamma   90.00
#
_symmetry.space_group_name_H-M   'P 1'
#
loop_
_entity.id
_entity.type
_entity.pdbx_description
1 polymer ?
#
loop_
_entity_poly.entity_id
_entity_poly.type
_entity_poly.pdbx_seq_one_letter_code
_entity_poly.pdbx_strand_id
1 'polypeptide(L)' 'PLPPYLTYVRKECRLRPDQLDALTALARRLNRERKGKGERITENTLIRWAVDMLLEQYRSPAETYQKEEEPS' A
#
# COMPACT_ATOMS: atom_id res chain seq x y z
N PRO A 1 20.10 7.33 3.62
CA PRO A 1 18.70 7.63 3.24
C PRO A 1 17.82 7.50 4.48
N LEU A 2 16.74 8.29 4.58
CA LEU A 2 15.77 8.14 5.68
C LEU A 2 15.13 6.74 5.59
N PRO A 3 14.91 6.04 6.73
CA PRO A 3 14.13 4.81 6.74
C PRO A 3 12.74 5.00 6.12
N PRO A 4 12.22 4.04 5.33
CA PRO A 4 10.94 4.20 4.63
C PRO A 4 9.77 4.55 5.54
N TYR A 5 9.75 4.05 6.77
CA TYR A 5 8.66 4.36 7.71
C TYR A 5 8.62 5.83 8.14
N LEU A 6 9.73 6.57 8.04
CA LEU A 6 9.78 8.01 8.34
C LEU A 6 9.21 8.87 7.21
N THR A 7 8.97 8.30 6.02
CA THR A 7 8.33 9.01 4.91
C THR A 7 6.81 8.86 4.93
N TYR A 8 6.26 8.03 5.82
CA TYR A 8 4.82 7.80 5.96
C TYR A 8 4.21 8.60 7.11
N VAL A 9 2.98 9.05 6.91
CA VAL A 9 2.18 9.71 7.96
C VAL A 9 1.42 8.67 8.77
N ARG A 10 1.44 8.80 10.10
CA ARG A 10 0.65 7.95 10.99
C ARG A 10 -0.85 8.23 10.83
N LYS A 11 -1.64 7.16 10.66
CA LYS A 11 -3.10 7.21 10.64
C LYS A 11 -3.67 6.13 11.55
N GLU A 12 -4.67 6.49 12.37
CA GLU A 12 -5.46 5.51 13.11
C GLU A 12 -6.52 4.88 12.20
N CYS A 13 -6.54 3.55 12.14
CA CYS A 13 -7.48 2.76 11.35
C CYS A 13 -8.15 1.72 12.24
N ARG A 14 -9.48 1.64 12.18
CA ARG A 14 -10.25 0.59 12.87
C ARG A 14 -10.57 -0.51 11.88
N LEU A 15 -10.08 -1.71 12.17
CA LEU A 15 -10.35 -2.93 11.42
C LEU A 15 -11.19 -3.86 12.28
N ARG A 16 -12.03 -4.68 11.64
CA ARG A 16 -12.69 -5.78 12.34
C ARG A 16 -11.65 -6.85 12.74
N PRO A 17 -11.90 -7.64 13.79
CA PRO A 17 -10.97 -8.69 14.22
C PRO A 17 -10.59 -9.68 13.12
N ASP A 18 -11.58 -10.13 12.34
CA ASP A 18 -11.37 -11.07 11.22
C ASP A 18 -10.47 -10.49 10.12
N GLN A 19 -10.54 -9.18 9.89
CA GLN A 19 -9.68 -8.50 8.92
C GLN A 19 -8.24 -8.44 9.41
N LEU A 20 -8.02 -8.18 10.70
CA LEU A 20 -6.68 -8.16 11.28
C LEU A 20 -6.04 -9.55 11.21
N ASP A 21 -6.77 -10.59 11.61
CA ASP A 21 -6.29 -11.97 11.55
C ASP A 21 -5.94 -12.39 10.11
N ALA A 22 -6.78 -12.02 9.15
CA ALA A 22 -6.54 -12.28 7.73
C ALA A 22 -5.28 -11.56 7.22
N LEU A 23 -5.07 -10.30 7.59
CA LEU A 23 -3.86 -9.55 7.20
C LEU A 23 -2.60 -10.14 7.82
N THR A 24 -2.63 -10.52 9.11
CA THR A 24 -1.51 -11.19 9.77
C THR A 24 -1.17 -12.51 9.07
N ALA A 25 -2.18 -13.34 8.79
CA ALA A 25 -1.99 -14.62 8.10
C ALA A 25 -1.42 -14.44 6.69
N LEU A 26 -1.93 -13.47 5.94
CA LEU A 26 -1.47 -13.14 4.59
C LEU A 26 -0.02 -12.64 4.60
N ALA A 27 0.33 -11.71 5.49
CA ALA A 27 1.69 -11.22 5.61
C ALA A 27 2.67 -12.36 5.94
N ARG A 28 2.31 -13.26 6.86
CA ARG A 28 3.14 -14.43 7.19
C ARG A 28 3.31 -15.35 5.98
N ARG A 29 2.24 -15.63 5.23
CA ARG A 29 2.31 -16.46 4.02
C ARG A 29 3.26 -15.86 2.97
N LEU A 30 3.08 -14.58 2.64
CA LEU A 30 3.88 -13.90 1.62
C LEU A 30 5.37 -13.83 2.00
N ASN A 31 5.69 -13.53 3.27
CA ASN A 31 7.08 -13.51 3.72
C ASN A 31 7.74 -14.91 3.64
N ARG A 32 6.99 -15.99 3.92
CA ARG A 32 7.49 -17.37 3.75
C ARG A 32 7.77 -17.69 2.29
N GLU A 33 6.84 -17.36 1.40
CA GLU A 33 6.97 -17.57 -0.05
C GLU A 33 8.19 -16.82 -0.62
N ARG A 34 8.46 -15.61 -0.12
CA ARG A 34 9.64 -14.81 -0.52
C ARG A 34 10.96 -15.36 0.02
N LYS A 35 10.96 -16.32 0.96
CA LYS A 35 12.17 -16.91 1.57
C LYS A 35 13.19 -15.85 2.05
N GLY A 36 12.68 -14.76 2.63
CA GLY A 36 13.52 -13.65 3.12
C GLY A 36 14.05 -12.69 2.04
N LYS A 37 13.59 -12.80 0.78
CA LYS A 37 13.98 -11.88 -0.29
C LYS A 37 13.21 -10.55 -0.23
N GLY A 38 13.95 -9.46 -0.08
CA GLY A 38 13.44 -8.10 -0.10
C GLY A 38 12.94 -7.61 1.26
N GLU A 39 12.26 -6.47 1.26
CA GLU A 39 11.73 -5.87 2.49
C GLU A 39 10.61 -6.72 3.11
N ARG A 40 10.58 -6.77 4.44
CA ARG A 40 9.57 -7.50 5.21
C ARG A 40 8.18 -6.93 4.93
N ILE A 41 7.26 -7.80 4.54
CA ILE A 41 5.86 -7.43 4.34
C ILE A 41 5.15 -7.40 5.71
N THR A 42 4.45 -6.32 6.01
CA THR A 42 3.68 -6.14 7.26
C THR A 42 2.20 -5.92 6.93
N GLU A 43 1.33 -5.92 7.94
CA GLU A 43 -0.06 -5.49 7.80
C GLU A 43 -0.15 -4.09 7.19
N ASN A 44 0.70 -3.15 7.63
CA ASN A 44 0.76 -1.81 7.06
C ASN A 44 1.21 -1.78 5.59
N THR A 45 2.04 -2.74 5.17
CA THR A 45 2.38 -2.89 3.74
C THR A 45 1.16 -3.31 2.94
N LEU A 46 0.39 -4.29 3.44
CA LEU A 46 -0.82 -4.78 2.79
C LEU A 46 -1.93 -3.73 2.75
N ILE A 47 -2.11 -2.98 3.84
CA ILE A 47 -3.09 -1.88 3.92
C ILE A 47 -2.77 -0.82 2.88
N ARG A 48 -1.50 -0.42 2.74
CA ARG A 48 -1.09 0.55 1.72
C ARG A 48 -1.34 0.04 0.31
N TRP A 49 -0.98 -1.20 0.01
CA TRP A 49 -1.28 -1.79 -1.30
C TRP A 49 -2.78 -1.85 -1.59
N ALA A 50 -3.59 -2.22 -0.60
CA ALA A 50 -5.05 -2.22 -0.76
C ALA A 50 -5.60 -0.80 -1.01
N VAL A 51 -5.04 0.21 -0.35
CA VAL A 51 -5.37 1.62 -0.60
C VAL A 51 -4.95 2.03 -2.01
N ASP A 52 -3.73 1.70 -2.45
CA ASP A 52 -3.25 2.01 -3.80
C ASP A 52 -4.16 1.38 -4.86
N MET A 53 -4.48 0.09 -4.70
CA MET A 53 -5.40 -0.63 -5.61
C MET A 53 -6.79 -0.02 -5.63
N LEU A 54 -7.32 0.38 -4.47
CA LEU A 54 -8.61 1.03 -4.36
C LEU A 54 -8.58 2.40 -5.05
N LEU A 55 -7.57 3.24 -4.80
CA LEU A 55 -7.46 4.55 -5.40
C LEU A 55 -7.28 4.46 -6.93
N GLU A 56 -6.46 3.53 -7.40
CA GLU A 56 -6.27 3.29 -8.83
C GLU A 56 -7.58 2.87 -9.52
N GLN A 57 -8.38 2.01 -8.87
CA GLN A 57 -9.68 1.60 -9.40
C GLN A 57 -10.65 2.78 -9.59
N TYR A 58 -10.58 3.80 -8.73
CA TYR A 58 -11.46 4.97 -8.77
C TYR A 58 -10.82 6.20 -9.43
N ARG A 59 -9.62 6.05 -9.98
CA ARG A 59 -8.97 7.12 -10.74
C ARG A 59 -9.76 7.34 -12.02
N SER A 60 -10.37 8.51 -12.16
CA SER A 60 -11.04 8.89 -13.41
C SER A 60 -10.02 9.03 -14.54
N PRO A 61 -10.34 8.60 -15.78
CA PRO A 61 -9.48 8.85 -16.96
C PRO A 61 -9.22 10.34 -17.25
N ALA A 62 -9.94 11.25 -16.60
CA ALA A 62 -9.85 12.69 -16.80
C ALA A 62 -8.59 13.35 -16.21
N GLU A 63 -7.83 12.67 -15.33
CA GLU A 63 -6.57 13.21 -14.79
C GLU A 63 -5.36 13.01 -15.73
N THR A 64 -5.51 12.18 -16.76
CA THR A 64 -4.45 11.95 -17.77
C THR A 64 -4.29 13.09 -18.78
N TYR A 65 -5.16 14.10 -18.75
CA TYR A 65 -5.21 15.19 -19.74
C TYR A 65 -4.63 16.54 -19.26
N GLN A 66 -4.01 16.63 -18.08
CA GLN A 66 -3.44 17.90 -17.57
C GLN A 66 -1.91 17.93 -17.44
N LYS A 67 -1.18 17.03 -18.11
CA LYS A 67 0.30 17.06 -18.10
C LYS A 67 0.96 17.09 -19.48
N GLU A 68 0.19 17.35 -20.53
CA GLU A 68 0.69 17.58 -21.89
C GLU A 68 0.19 18.93 -22.42
N GLU A 69 0.32 20.02 -21.66
CA GLU A 69 0.19 21.38 -22.22
C GLU A 69 0.89 22.40 -21.31
N GLU A 70 2.23 22.35 -21.27
CA GLU A 70 3.02 23.57 -21.19
C GLU A 70 3.96 23.61 -22.41
N PRO A 71 3.54 24.26 -23.50
CA PRO A 71 4.43 24.99 -24.38
C PRO A 71 4.16 26.50 -24.20
N SER A 72 5.07 27.19 -23.52
CA SER A 72 5.73 28.41 -24.04
C SER A 72 6.70 29.00 -23.02
#